data_AF-A0A926CJK3-F1
#
_entry.id   AF-A0A926CJK3-F1
#
_cell.length_a   1.000
_cell.length_b   1.000
_cell.length_c   1.000
_cell.angle_alpha   90.00
_cell.angle_beta   90.00
_cell.angle_gamma   90.00
#
_symmetry.space_group_name_H-M   'P 1'
#
loop_
_entity.id
_entity.type
_entity.pdbx_description
1 polymer ?
#
loop_
_entity_poly.entity_id
_entity_poly.type
_entity_poly.pdbx_seq_one_letter_code
_entity_poly.pdbx_strand_id
1 'polypeptide(L)'
;MVPSVIYSRICRTADAVVILMMLLAMFTAFVFAAWCFAHTLIFHDAGFIRLAIPPAICATVIVFSDAYNDPQRRWPLKPLLGPIAGLAVAGIMQPMAGEWALPINVWAWGSGTSLLLLSTLRMVFPPLAHRPQAANAPAFWQKLDVSGTSPSLKSVVAPCGFLLLIVLYLLGK
;
A
#
# COMPACT_ATOMS: atom_id res chain seq x y z
N MET A 1 3.57 -17.29 -24.85
CA MET A 1 2.93 -18.06 -23.77
C MET A 1 3.28 -17.58 -22.34
N VAL A 2 4.36 -16.82 -22.14
CA VAL A 2 4.76 -16.28 -20.83
C VAL A 2 3.76 -15.28 -20.17
N PRO A 3 3.03 -14.40 -20.89
CA PRO A 3 2.19 -13.38 -20.21
C PRO A 3 0.96 -13.97 -19.51
N SER A 4 0.39 -15.06 -20.01
CA SER A 4 -0.80 -15.68 -19.42
C SER A 4 -0.50 -16.30 -18.04
N VAL A 5 0.72 -16.83 -17.84
CA VAL A 5 1.14 -17.41 -16.57
C VAL A 5 1.41 -16.32 -15.53
N ILE A 6 1.98 -15.19 -15.97
CA ILE A 6 2.21 -14.01 -15.13
C ILE A 6 0.87 -13.42 -14.67
N TYR A 7 -0.06 -13.19 -15.59
CA TYR A 7 -1.39 -12.66 -15.28
C TYR A 7 -2.17 -13.57 -14.34
N SER A 8 -2.11 -14.89 -14.57
CA SER A 8 -2.76 -15.87 -13.69
C SER A 8 -2.13 -15.92 -12.30
N ARG A 9 -0.81 -15.71 -12.15
CA ARG A 9 -0.18 -15.64 -10.83
C ARG A 9 -0.58 -14.37 -10.08
N ILE A 10 -0.56 -13.22 -10.75
CA ILE A 10 -0.99 -11.94 -10.18
C ILE A 10 -2.43 -12.04 -9.66
N CYS A 11 -3.36 -12.53 -10.48
CA CYS A 11 -4.77 -12.67 -10.06
C CYS A 11 -4.98 -13.67 -8.90
N ARG A 12 -4.02 -14.56 -8.63
CA ARG A 12 -4.08 -15.55 -7.54
C ARG A 12 -3.40 -15.09 -6.25
N THR A 13 -2.39 -14.21 -6.32
CA THR A 13 -1.63 -13.75 -5.15
C THR A 13 -2.03 -12.35 -4.68
N ALA A 14 -2.63 -11.54 -5.56
CA ALA A 14 -3.10 -10.20 -5.26
C ALA A 14 -4.50 -10.26 -4.62
N ASP A 15 -4.58 -10.10 -3.30
CA ASP A 15 -5.86 -9.75 -2.69
C ASP A 15 -6.18 -8.30 -3.05
N ALA A 16 -7.08 -8.13 -4.03
CA ALA A 16 -7.47 -6.82 -4.53
C ALA A 16 -7.94 -5.88 -3.40
N VAL A 17 -8.53 -6.42 -2.33
CA VAL A 17 -8.96 -5.63 -1.17
C VAL A 17 -7.77 -5.09 -0.39
N VAL A 18 -6.76 -5.93 -0.13
CA VAL A 18 -5.55 -5.51 0.61
C VAL A 18 -4.76 -4.49 -0.22
N ILE A 19 -4.67 -4.69 -1.53
CA ILE A 19 -4.02 -3.73 -2.44
C ILE A 19 -4.78 -2.40 -2.47
N LEU A 20 -6.11 -2.43 -2.51
CA LEU A 20 -6.93 -1.23 -2.45
C LEU A 20 -6.73 -0.48 -1.12
N MET A 21 -6.68 -1.21 0.00
CA MET A 21 -6.38 -0.62 1.32
C MET A 21 -4.98 0.00 1.36
N MET A 22 -3.97 -0.67 0.81
CA MET A 22 -2.60 -0.12 0.72
C MET A 22 -2.54 1.14 -0.14
N LEU A 23 -3.21 1.14 -1.30
CA LEU A 23 -3.32 2.30 -2.19
C LEU A 23 -4.02 3.47 -1.50
N LEU A 24 -5.15 3.22 -0.84
CA LEU A 24 -5.90 4.23 -0.12
C LEU A 24 -5.07 4.81 1.04
N ALA A 25 -4.42 3.94 1.82
CA ALA A 25 -3.56 4.36 2.91
C ALA A 25 -2.40 5.24 2.43
N MET A 26 -1.69 4.83 1.37
CA MET A 26 -0.64 5.66 0.78
C MET A 26 -1.20 6.98 0.24
N PHE A 27 -2.30 6.94 -0.51
CA PHE A 27 -2.89 8.14 -1.08
C PHE A 27 -3.29 9.15 0.02
N THR A 28 -3.95 8.69 1.08
CA THR A 28 -4.30 9.55 2.22
C THR A 28 -3.07 10.12 2.93
N ALA A 29 -1.99 9.34 3.07
CA ALA A 29 -0.73 9.80 3.63
C ALA A 29 -0.08 10.91 2.78
N PHE A 30 -0.09 10.76 1.46
CA PHE A 30 0.41 11.79 0.53
C PHE A 30 -0.47 13.04 0.51
N VAL A 31 -1.80 12.89 0.52
CA VAL A 31 -2.75 14.03 0.60
C VAL A 31 -2.54 14.79 1.91
N PHE A 32 -2.39 14.09 3.03
CA PHE A 32 -2.13 14.69 4.32
C PHE A 32 -0.77 15.40 4.35
N ALA A 33 0.28 14.81 3.77
CA ALA A 33 1.57 15.48 3.63
C ALA A 33 1.48 16.74 2.74
N ALA A 34 0.71 16.70 1.66
CA ALA A 34 0.46 17.89 0.84
C ALA A 34 -0.32 18.95 1.60
N TRP A 35 -1.30 18.57 2.42
CA TRP A 35 -2.05 19.50 3.25
C TRP A 35 -1.13 20.26 4.22
N CYS A 36 -0.21 19.54 4.88
CA CYS A 36 0.71 20.12 5.85
C CYS A 36 1.83 20.97 5.22
N PHE A 37 2.37 20.56 4.07
CA PHE A 37 3.61 21.14 3.53
C PHE A 37 3.45 21.89 2.20
N ALA A 38 2.37 21.67 1.47
CA ALA A 38 2.16 22.24 0.14
C ALA A 38 0.67 22.39 -0.18
N HIS A 39 -0.02 23.22 0.62
CA HIS A 39 -1.47 23.44 0.49
C HIS A 39 -1.86 23.84 -0.94
N THR A 40 -1.05 24.67 -1.61
CA THR A 40 -1.23 25.11 -3.00
C THR A 40 -1.27 23.97 -4.02
N LEU A 41 -0.65 22.82 -3.72
CA LEU A 41 -0.68 21.63 -4.58
C LEU A 41 -2.09 21.05 -4.67
N ILE A 42 -2.91 21.19 -3.62
CA ILE A 42 -4.26 20.61 -3.54
C ILE A 42 -5.28 21.44 -4.35
N PHE A 43 -5.08 22.76 -4.42
CA PHE A 43 -5.97 23.67 -5.16
C PHE A 43 -5.67 23.72 -6.66
N HIS A 44 -4.62 23.02 -7.12
CA HIS A 44 -4.30 22.93 -8.53
C HIS A 44 -5.12 21.82 -9.20
N ASP A 45 -5.63 22.07 -10.41
CA ASP A 45 -6.50 21.13 -11.15
C ASP A 45 -5.87 19.73 -11.35
N ALA A 46 -4.54 19.66 -11.45
CA ALA A 46 -3.79 18.40 -11.60
C ALA A 46 -3.13 17.88 -10.30
N GLY A 47 -3.37 18.55 -9.16
CA GLY A 47 -2.72 18.27 -7.88
C GLY A 47 -2.94 16.85 -7.38
N PHE A 48 -4.21 16.44 -7.31
CA PHE A 48 -4.59 15.10 -6.86
C PHE A 48 -4.05 13.98 -7.77
N ILE A 49 -3.99 14.23 -9.08
CA ILE A 49 -3.43 13.27 -10.04
C ILE A 49 -1.95 13.08 -9.76
N ARG A 50 -1.19 14.17 -9.55
CA ARG A 50 0.23 14.12 -9.19
C ARG A 50 0.48 13.34 -7.90
N LEU A 51 -0.39 13.52 -6.90
CA LEU A 51 -0.36 12.81 -5.62
C LEU A 51 -0.65 11.30 -5.75
N ALA A 52 -1.40 10.88 -6.76
CA ALA A 52 -1.73 9.49 -7.00
C ALA A 52 -0.61 8.71 -7.72
N ILE A 53 0.34 9.39 -8.39
CA ILE A 53 1.42 8.75 -9.15
C ILE A 53 2.32 7.87 -8.25
N PRO A 54 2.89 8.37 -7.13
CA PRO A 54 3.75 7.53 -6.29
C PRO A 54 3.04 6.31 -5.68
N PRO A 55 1.81 6.43 -5.13
CA PRO A 55 1.03 5.28 -4.68
C PRO A 55 0.80 4.24 -5.79
N ALA A 56 0.48 4.67 -7.02
CA ALA A 56 0.25 3.77 -8.14
C ALA A 56 1.52 2.99 -8.52
N ILE A 57 2.66 3.67 -8.63
CA ILE A 57 3.96 3.04 -8.90
C ILE A 57 4.28 2.03 -7.79
N CYS A 58 4.16 2.45 -6.53
CA CYS A 58 4.47 1.57 -5.40
C CYS A 58 3.57 0.32 -5.37
N ALA A 59 2.27 0.46 -5.63
CA ALA A 59 1.35 -0.66 -5.72
C ALA A 59 1.72 -1.64 -6.84
N THR A 60 2.09 -1.15 -8.03
CA THR A 60 2.54 -2.03 -9.12
C THR A 60 3.79 -2.82 -8.73
N VAL A 61 4.80 -2.15 -8.17
CA VAL A 61 6.04 -2.81 -7.72
C VAL A 61 5.76 -3.82 -6.62
N ILE A 62 4.87 -3.51 -5.67
CA ILE A 62 4.44 -4.44 -4.63
C ILE A 62 3.78 -5.69 -5.25
N VAL A 63 2.86 -5.52 -6.19
CA VAL A 63 2.17 -6.63 -6.85
C VAL A 63 3.16 -7.51 -7.62
N PHE A 64 4.11 -6.90 -8.34
CA PHE A 64 5.17 -7.64 -9.01
C PHE A 64 6.09 -8.36 -8.00
N SER A 65 6.51 -7.67 -6.94
CA SER A 65 7.33 -8.26 -5.89
C SER A 65 6.65 -9.47 -5.24
N ASP A 66 5.36 -9.37 -4.95
CA ASP A 66 4.58 -10.45 -4.36
C ASP A 66 4.35 -11.61 -5.35
N ALA A 67 4.22 -11.32 -6.66
CA ALA A 67 4.07 -12.35 -7.69
C ALA A 67 5.34 -13.16 -7.96
N TYR A 68 6.52 -12.55 -7.81
CA TYR A 68 7.83 -13.19 -8.03
C TYR A 68 8.51 -13.65 -6.74
N ASN A 69 7.92 -13.43 -5.58
CA ASN A 69 8.51 -13.86 -4.33
C ASN A 69 8.46 -15.38 -4.18
N ASP A 70 9.62 -16.00 -3.98
CA ASP A 70 9.72 -17.44 -3.78
C ASP A 70 9.24 -17.80 -2.36
N PRO A 71 8.17 -18.61 -2.20
CA PRO A 71 7.63 -18.98 -0.89
C PRO A 71 8.60 -19.80 -0.03
N GLN A 72 9.62 -20.41 -0.63
CA GLN A 72 10.57 -21.28 0.08
C GLN A 72 11.68 -20.52 0.83
N ARG A 73 12.04 -19.31 0.38
CA ARG A 73 13.07 -18.49 1.05
C ARG A 73 12.43 -17.71 2.21
N ARG A 74 12.65 -18.09 3.47
CA ARG A 74 12.06 -17.40 4.65
C ARG A 74 13.00 -16.35 5.22
N TRP A 75 12.63 -15.07 5.10
CA TRP A 75 13.42 -13.95 5.66
C TRP A 75 12.43 -13.00 6.37
N PRO A 76 12.70 -12.61 7.63
CA PRO A 76 11.76 -11.81 8.43
C PRO A 76 11.52 -10.40 7.86
N LEU A 77 12.40 -9.90 7.00
CA LEU A 77 12.32 -8.58 6.36
C LEU A 77 11.57 -8.58 5.02
N LYS A 78 11.16 -9.75 4.50
CA LYS A 78 10.40 -9.86 3.25
C LYS A 78 9.16 -8.96 3.15
N PRO A 79 8.33 -8.79 4.21
CA PRO A 79 7.15 -7.94 4.10
C PRO A 79 7.50 -6.46 3.92
N LEU A 80 8.66 -5.99 4.38
CA LEU A 80 9.09 -4.59 4.24
C LEU A 80 9.77 -4.31 2.89
N LEU A 81 10.40 -5.33 2.30
CA LEU A 81 11.13 -5.21 1.03
C LEU A 81 10.25 -4.71 -0.12
N GLY A 82 9.01 -5.16 -0.22
CA GLY A 82 8.07 -4.73 -1.27
C GLY A 82 7.78 -3.22 -1.22
N PRO A 83 7.25 -2.69 -0.10
CA PRO A 83 7.02 -1.26 0.09
C PRO A 83 8.27 -0.39 -0.08
N ILE A 84 9.41 -0.82 0.44
CA ILE A 84 10.68 -0.10 0.31
C ILE A 84 11.11 -0.04 -1.15
N ALA A 85 11.06 -1.16 -1.87
CA ALA A 85 11.37 -1.20 -3.30
C ALA A 85 10.40 -0.33 -4.12
N GLY A 86 9.09 -0.38 -3.82
CA GLY A 86 8.09 0.42 -4.51
C GLY A 86 8.31 1.93 -4.35
N LEU A 87 8.65 2.38 -3.14
CA LEU A 87 8.97 3.78 -2.88
C LEU A 87 10.32 4.20 -3.44
N ALA A 88 11.34 3.32 -3.44
CA ALA A 88 12.62 3.58 -4.09
C ALA A 88 12.43 3.80 -5.60
N VAL A 89 11.64 2.94 -6.26
CA VAL A 89 11.30 3.09 -7.69
C VAL A 89 10.53 4.39 -7.92
N ALA A 90 9.53 4.69 -7.08
CA ALA A 90 8.79 5.95 -7.20
C ALA A 90 9.69 7.19 -7.02
N GLY A 91 10.68 7.13 -6.13
CA GLY A 91 11.68 8.19 -5.93
C GLY A 91 12.61 8.38 -7.13
N ILE A 92 13.04 7.30 -7.78
CA ILE A 92 13.86 7.36 -9.01
C ILE A 92 13.06 7.94 -10.18
N MET A 93 11.75 7.67 -10.24
CA MET A 93 10.86 8.20 -11.28
C MET A 93 10.51 9.68 -11.08
N GLN A 94 10.65 10.18 -9.85
CA GLN A 94 10.32 11.56 -9.50
C GLN A 94 11.15 12.63 -10.23
N PRO A 95 12.49 12.56 -10.34
CA PRO A 95 13.26 13.49 -11.17
C PRO A 95 12.97 13.35 -12.66
N MET A 96 12.54 12.18 -13.12
CA MET A 96 12.14 11.95 -14.52
C MET A 96 10.76 12.57 -14.84
N ALA A 97 9.94 12.81 -13.82
CA ALA A 97 8.59 13.36 -13.98
C ALA A 97 8.56 14.89 -14.20
N GLY A 98 9.70 15.58 -14.07
CA GLY A 98 9.83 17.01 -14.37
C GLY A 98 8.82 17.87 -13.60
N GLU A 99 7.93 18.57 -14.32
CA GLU A 99 6.89 19.42 -13.73
C GLU A 99 5.82 18.67 -12.91
N TRP A 100 5.74 17.34 -13.05
CA TRP A 100 4.85 16.48 -12.27
C TRP A 100 5.50 15.97 -10.98
N ALA A 101 6.76 16.35 -10.71
CA ALA A 101 7.45 15.98 -9.48
C ALA A 101 6.78 16.62 -8.26
N LEU A 102 6.62 15.83 -7.20
CA LEU A 102 6.16 16.34 -5.93
C LEU A 102 7.27 17.15 -5.23
N PRO A 103 6.91 18.18 -4.45
CA PRO A 103 7.85 18.85 -3.56
C PRO A 103 8.55 17.84 -2.64
N ILE A 104 9.85 18.01 -2.44
CA ILE A 104 10.68 17.06 -1.68
C ILE A 104 10.12 16.81 -0.26
N ASN A 105 9.55 17.84 0.37
CA ASN A 105 8.94 17.75 1.70
C ASN A 105 7.71 16.84 1.69
N VAL A 106 6.82 17.01 0.71
CA VAL A 106 5.61 16.18 0.57
C VAL A 106 6.00 14.73 0.30
N TRP A 107 7.02 14.51 -0.52
CA TRP A 107 7.50 13.18 -0.82
C TRP A 107 8.15 12.49 0.38
N ALA A 108 9.04 13.17 1.09
CA ALA A 108 9.71 12.62 2.27
C ALA A 108 8.70 12.25 3.37
N TRP A 109 7.76 13.15 3.69
CA TRP A 109 6.75 12.89 4.71
C TRP A 109 5.69 11.88 4.26
N GLY A 110 5.22 11.97 3.02
CA GLY A 110 4.27 11.04 2.44
C GLY A 110 4.81 9.63 2.32
N SER A 111 6.09 9.46 1.92
CA SER A 111 6.75 8.16 1.86
C SER A 111 7.01 7.56 3.24
N GLY A 112 7.47 8.36 4.21
CA GLY A 112 7.72 7.91 5.58
C GLY A 112 6.44 7.42 6.27
N THR A 113 5.37 8.20 6.18
CA THR A 113 4.05 7.82 6.73
C THR A 113 3.45 6.62 5.99
N SER A 114 3.58 6.58 4.66
CA SER A 114 3.18 5.41 3.85
C SER A 114 3.92 4.14 4.25
N LEU A 115 5.24 4.19 4.50
CA LEU A 115 5.99 3.01 4.95
C LEU A 115 5.47 2.47 6.28
N LEU A 116 5.16 3.35 7.22
CA LEU A 116 4.59 2.96 8.52
C LEU A 116 3.22 2.30 8.34
N LEU A 117 2.35 2.88 7.52
CA LEU A 117 1.03 2.34 7.19
C LEU A 117 1.11 0.99 6.46
N LEU A 118 2.01 0.85 5.49
CA LEU A 118 2.17 -0.40 4.74
C LEU A 118 2.81 -1.49 5.59
N SER A 119 3.76 -1.12 6.45
CA SER A 119 4.37 -2.04 7.42
C SER A 119 3.31 -2.62 8.35
N THR A 120 2.49 -1.76 8.95
CA THR A 120 1.40 -2.18 9.83
C THR A 120 0.36 -3.02 9.08
N LEU A 121 -0.06 -2.60 7.88
CA LEU A 121 -0.99 -3.37 7.04
C LEU A 121 -0.44 -4.76 6.70
N ARG A 122 0.84 -4.88 6.36
CA ARG A 122 1.46 -6.18 6.04
C ARG A 122 1.73 -7.06 7.27
N MET A 123 1.83 -6.49 8.46
CA MET A 123 1.84 -7.26 9.71
C MET A 123 0.45 -7.82 10.04
N VAL A 124 -0.60 -7.03 9.83
CA VAL A 124 -2.00 -7.45 10.09
C VAL A 124 -2.49 -8.43 9.02
N PHE A 125 -2.17 -8.16 7.76
CA PHE A 125 -2.55 -8.95 6.60
C PHE A 125 -1.29 -9.43 5.85
N PRO A 126 -0.65 -10.51 6.33
CA PRO A 126 0.52 -11.06 5.64
C PRO A 126 0.15 -11.50 4.21
N PRO A 127 1.03 -11.28 3.22
CA PRO A 127 0.75 -11.61 1.83
C PRO A 127 0.43 -13.11 1.68
N LEU A 128 -0.66 -13.41 0.99
CA LEU A 128 -1.31 -14.73 0.84
C LEU A 128 -0.40 -15.83 0.26
N ALA A 129 0.80 -15.50 -0.19
CA ALA A 129 1.84 -16.46 -0.60
C ALA A 129 2.19 -17.51 0.49
N HIS A 130 1.72 -17.33 1.73
CA HIS A 130 2.00 -18.18 2.88
C HIS A 130 0.99 -19.31 3.14
N ARG A 131 -0.12 -19.42 2.39
CA ARG A 131 -1.05 -20.54 2.58
C ARG A 131 -0.71 -21.70 1.64
N PRO A 132 -0.58 -22.94 2.15
CA PRO A 132 -0.35 -24.11 1.30
C PRO A 132 -1.47 -24.18 0.26
N GLN A 133 -1.08 -24.24 -1.01
CA GLN A 133 -1.94 -24.39 -2.19
C GLN A 133 -2.61 -25.78 -2.23
N ALA A 134 -3.31 -26.15 -1.16
CA ALA A 134 -4.22 -27.28 -1.18
C ALA A 134 -5.59 -26.77 -1.66
N ALA A 135 -5.98 -27.26 -2.84
CA ALA A 135 -7.25 -27.07 -3.53
C ALA A 135 -7.44 -25.74 -4.30
N ASN A 136 -7.74 -25.91 -5.58
CA ASN A 136 -8.13 -24.90 -6.58
C ASN A 136 -9.43 -24.18 -6.21
N ALA A 137 -9.43 -23.38 -5.14
CA ALA A 137 -10.55 -22.50 -4.82
C ALA A 137 -10.20 -21.05 -5.22
N PRO A 138 -11.09 -20.33 -5.93
CA PRO A 138 -10.92 -18.89 -6.14
C PRO A 138 -10.78 -18.18 -4.78
N ALA A 139 -9.92 -17.17 -4.68
CA ALA A 139 -9.64 -16.45 -3.43
C ALA A 139 -10.89 -15.91 -2.69
N PHE A 140 -12.01 -15.73 -3.41
CA PHE A 140 -13.33 -15.44 -2.87
C PHE A 140 -13.85 -16.51 -1.89
N TRP A 141 -13.65 -17.79 -2.20
CA TRP A 141 -14.17 -18.92 -1.41
C TRP A 141 -13.40 -19.15 -0.11
N GLN A 142 -12.11 -18.80 -0.09
CA GLN A 142 -11.31 -18.87 1.14
C GLN A 142 -11.66 -17.78 2.16
N LYS A 143 -12.42 -16.74 1.76
CA LYS A 143 -12.94 -15.71 2.68
C LYS A 143 -14.20 -16.16 3.42
N LEU A 144 -14.92 -17.19 2.95
CA LEU A 144 -16.08 -17.74 3.66
C LEU A 144 -15.68 -18.60 4.88
N ASP A 145 -14.55 -19.31 4.82
CA ASP A 145 -14.07 -20.17 5.92
C ASP A 145 -13.44 -19.40 7.11
N VAL A 146 -13.18 -18.10 6.96
CA VAL A 146 -12.71 -17.24 8.08
C VAL A 146 -13.91 -16.67 8.86
N SER A 147 -14.91 -17.51 9.12
CA SER A 147 -15.97 -17.23 10.11
C SER A 147 -15.60 -17.74 11.51
N GLY A 148 -14.39 -18.30 11.71
CA GLY A 148 -13.98 -18.94 12.97
C GLY A 148 -13.04 -18.14 13.88
N THR A 149 -12.42 -17.05 13.42
CA THR A 149 -11.51 -16.25 14.25
C THR A 149 -11.79 -14.78 14.07
N SER A 150 -12.84 -14.32 14.75
CA SER A 150 -13.14 -12.90 14.99
C SER A 150 -11.87 -12.18 15.50
N PRO A 151 -11.17 -11.35 14.70
CA PRO A 151 -10.26 -10.38 15.29
C PRO A 151 -11.14 -9.39 16.06
N SER A 152 -10.98 -9.38 17.39
CA SER A 152 -11.71 -8.48 18.28
C SER A 152 -11.76 -7.08 17.68
N LEU A 153 -12.97 -6.60 17.41
CA LEU A 153 -13.29 -5.29 16.82
C LEU A 153 -12.48 -4.15 17.48
N LYS A 154 -12.09 -4.34 18.74
CA LYS A 154 -11.27 -3.42 19.54
C LYS A 154 -9.86 -3.20 18.97
N SER A 155 -9.26 -4.18 18.29
CA SER A 155 -7.88 -4.07 17.78
C SER A 155 -7.77 -3.32 16.46
N VAL A 156 -8.86 -3.25 15.68
CA VAL A 156 -8.93 -2.47 14.42
C VAL A 156 -9.39 -1.04 14.69
N VAL A 157 -10.24 -0.85 15.71
CA VAL A 157 -10.74 0.49 16.12
C VAL A 157 -9.63 1.35 16.73
N ALA A 158 -8.64 0.75 17.42
CA ALA A 158 -7.56 1.50 18.05
C ALA A 158 -6.66 2.29 17.06
N PRO A 159 -6.10 1.69 15.99
CA PRO A 159 -5.27 2.44 15.04
C PRO A 159 -6.08 3.40 14.16
N CYS A 160 -7.31 3.02 13.76
CA CYS A 160 -8.20 3.91 13.02
C CYS A 160 -8.64 5.11 13.87
N GLY A 161 -8.94 4.89 15.15
CA GLY A 161 -9.29 5.94 16.11
C GLY A 161 -8.11 6.88 16.39
N PHE A 162 -6.88 6.35 16.46
CA PHE A 162 -5.67 7.15 16.63
C PHE A 162 -5.38 8.02 15.39
N LEU A 163 -5.56 7.47 14.18
CA LEU A 163 -5.48 8.23 12.93
C LEU A 163 -6.57 9.31 12.84
N LEU A 164 -7.81 8.99 13.22
CA LEU A 164 -8.91 9.95 13.25
C LEU A 164 -8.67 11.06 14.28
N LEU A 165 -8.09 10.73 15.44
CA LEU A 165 -7.71 11.71 16.47
C LEU A 165 -6.60 12.64 16.00
N ILE A 166 -5.59 12.11 15.30
CA ILE A 166 -4.52 12.93 14.73
C ILE A 166 -5.08 13.86 13.64
N VAL A 167 -5.96 13.35 12.78
CA VAL A 167 -6.62 14.15 11.73
C VAL A 167 -7.51 15.24 12.35
N LEU A 168 -8.31 14.92 13.37
CA LEU A 168 -9.16 15.90 14.06
C LEU A 168 -8.34 16.94 14.83
N TYR A 169 -7.24 16.54 15.48
CA TYR A 169 -6.35 17.44 16.20
C TYR A 169 -5.64 18.44 15.28
N LEU A 170 -5.36 18.04 14.03
CA LEU A 170 -4.77 18.91 13.02
C LEU A 170 -5.79 19.77 12.27
N LEU A 171 -7.07 19.37 12.23
CA LEU A 171 -8.14 20.16 11.63
C LEU A 171 -8.67 21.27 12.56
N GLY A 172 -8.50 21.09 13.89
CA GLY A 172 -8.98 22.02 14.92
C GLY A 172 -7.99 23.13 15.31
N LYS A 173 -6.86 23.25 14.61
CA LYS A 173 -5.80 24.22 14.88
C LYS A 173 -5.56 25.09 13.65
#